data_AF-D2B5X1-F1
#
_entry.id   AF-D2B5X1-F1
#
_cell.length_a   1.000
_cell.length_b   1.000
_cell.length_c   1.000
_cell.angle_alpha   90.00
_cell.angle_beta   90.00
_cell.angle_gamma   90.00
#
_symmetry.space_group_name_H-M   'P 1'
#
loop_
_entity.id
_entity.type
_entity.pdbx_description
1 polymer ?
#
loop_
_entity_poly.entity_id
_entity_poly.type
_entity_poly.pdbx_seq_one_letter_code
_entity_poly.pdbx_strand_id
1 'polypeptide(L)'
;MSDGHRRAQTAIQTILRLTNLLMAGKRVAVIGDEPELAARLRAMGAQTLLTDPAAALQGHRVLAEDEAVALADLVIGATEAHLPLLRDGAILIPAAPPAGASGTGEPSEPGTSSGTGEPSGTGEPRRADGGPPAGPSGTGGGAPAGPSGTGGGASGTGGVLAGLPGVRVRDGITGYRLGPGREVFVLDMAC
;
A
#
# COMPACT_ATOMS: atom_id res chain seq x y z
N MET A 1 2.53 2.77 22.21
CA MET A 1 1.85 3.45 21.09
C MET A 1 0.76 2.52 20.59
N SER A 2 -0.47 3.00 20.39
CA SER A 2 -1.54 2.15 19.85
C SER A 2 -1.22 1.74 18.40
N ASP A 3 -1.79 0.62 17.96
CA ASP A 3 -1.61 0.15 16.58
C ASP A 3 -2.13 1.15 15.55
N GLY A 4 -3.20 1.89 15.86
CA GLY A 4 -3.76 2.95 15.02
C GLY A 4 -2.77 4.08 14.73
N HIS A 5 -2.01 4.55 15.73
CA HIS A 5 -1.00 5.61 15.52
C HIS A 5 0.10 5.18 14.56
N ARG A 6 0.56 3.94 14.67
CA ARG A 6 1.58 3.37 13.81
C ARG A 6 1.06 3.20 12.40
N ARG A 7 -0.14 2.63 12.22
CA ARG A 7 -0.79 2.51 10.91
C ARG A 7 -0.97 3.86 10.24
N ALA A 8 -1.47 4.86 10.97
CA ALA A 8 -1.67 6.20 10.45
C ALA A 8 -0.36 6.85 9.99
N GLN A 9 0.73 6.73 10.77
CA GLN A 9 2.04 7.25 10.39
C GLN A 9 2.56 6.57 9.12
N THR A 10 2.53 5.24 9.06
CA THR A 10 2.98 4.47 7.90
C THR A 10 2.15 4.83 6.67
N ALA A 11 0.83 4.92 6.81
CA ALA A 11 -0.06 5.27 5.71
C ALA A 11 0.28 6.64 5.13
N ILE A 12 0.39 7.67 5.97
CA ILE A 12 0.74 9.02 5.53
C ILE A 12 2.13 9.05 4.87
N GLN A 13 3.13 8.38 5.45
CA GLN A 13 4.47 8.33 4.86
C GLN A 13 4.46 7.68 3.48
N THR A 14 3.76 6.54 3.33
CA THR A 14 3.64 5.86 2.03
C THR A 14 2.91 6.74 1.02
N ILE A 15 1.79 7.37 1.40
CA ILE A 15 1.05 8.28 0.52
C ILE A 15 1.98 9.40 0.03
N LEU A 16 2.66 10.09 0.95
CA LEU A 16 3.54 11.21 0.59
C LEU A 16 4.71 10.76 -0.27
N ARG A 17 5.36 9.65 0.07
CA ARG A 17 6.49 9.07 -0.69
C ARG A 17 6.07 8.69 -2.10
N LEU A 18 4.93 8.01 -2.22
CA LEU A 18 4.45 7.56 -3.52
C LEU A 18 3.94 8.75 -4.32
N THR A 19 3.17 9.68 -3.76
CA THR A 19 2.42 10.66 -4.55
C THR A 19 3.05 12.03 -4.66
N ASN A 20 3.90 12.43 -3.71
CA ASN A 20 4.28 13.83 -3.48
C ASN A 20 3.06 14.79 -3.42
N LEU A 21 1.89 14.27 -3.00
CA LEU A 21 0.65 15.03 -2.97
C LEU A 21 0.68 16.09 -1.86
N LEU A 22 0.36 17.33 -2.22
CA LEU A 22 0.06 18.37 -1.25
C LEU A 22 -1.29 18.07 -0.58
N MET A 23 -1.28 17.77 0.72
CA MET A 23 -2.50 17.42 1.49
C MET A 23 -3.37 18.64 1.82
N ALA A 24 -2.76 19.81 1.98
CA ALA A 24 -3.49 21.02 2.36
C ALA A 24 -4.57 21.36 1.31
N GLY A 25 -5.81 21.51 1.77
CA GLY A 25 -6.98 21.82 0.95
C GLY A 25 -7.54 20.65 0.15
N LYS A 26 -6.90 19.47 0.14
CA LYS A 26 -7.46 18.28 -0.52
C LYS A 26 -8.60 17.69 0.28
N ARG A 27 -9.61 17.19 -0.43
CA ARG A 27 -10.73 16.47 0.17
C ARG A 27 -10.34 15.01 0.30
N VAL A 28 -10.26 14.53 1.53
CA VAL A 28 -9.83 13.16 1.83
C VAL A 28 -10.98 12.42 2.49
N ALA A 29 -11.53 11.42 1.80
CA ALA A 29 -12.50 10.50 2.39
C ALA A 29 -11.78 9.37 3.10
N VAL A 30 -12.14 9.13 4.36
CA VAL A 30 -11.63 8.01 5.15
C VAL A 30 -12.82 7.10 5.45
N ILE A 31 -12.80 5.91 4.83
CA ILE A 31 -13.84 4.88 4.99
C ILE A 31 -13.37 3.87 6.05
N GLY A 32 -14.24 3.58 7.00
CA GLY A 32 -13.93 2.75 8.17
C GLY A 32 -13.45 3.55 9.39
N ASP A 33 -13.15 2.82 10.46
CA ASP A 33 -12.77 3.39 11.77
C ASP A 33 -11.25 3.62 11.85
N GLU A 34 -10.80 4.76 11.33
CA GLU A 34 -9.38 5.17 11.34
C GLU A 34 -9.22 6.61 11.88
N PRO A 35 -9.58 6.86 13.17
CA PRO A 35 -9.66 8.20 13.74
C PRO A 35 -8.29 8.87 13.86
N GLU A 36 -7.22 8.11 14.18
CA GLU A 36 -5.88 8.69 14.27
C GLU A 36 -5.33 9.12 12.91
N LEU A 37 -5.68 8.41 11.84
CA LEU A 37 -5.34 8.80 10.47
C LEU A 37 -6.09 10.06 10.06
N ALA A 38 -7.41 10.10 10.29
CA ALA A 38 -8.23 11.28 10.00
C ALA A 38 -7.74 12.53 10.74
N ALA A 39 -7.42 12.41 12.03
CA ALA A 39 -6.90 13.51 12.83
C ALA A 39 -5.58 14.08 12.28
N ARG A 40 -4.67 13.20 11.84
CA ARG A 40 -3.37 13.60 11.26
C ARG A 40 -3.53 14.24 9.89
N LEU A 41 -4.38 13.69 9.03
CA LEU A 41 -4.69 14.29 7.73
C LEU A 41 -5.25 15.70 7.89
N ARG A 42 -6.17 15.89 8.84
CA ARG A 42 -6.71 17.20 9.19
C ARG A 42 -5.61 18.14 9.70
N ALA A 43 -4.71 17.67 10.55
CA ALA A 43 -3.57 18.47 11.04
C ALA A 43 -2.63 18.92 9.91
N MET A 44 -2.59 18.19 8.79
CA MET A 44 -1.89 18.57 7.56
C MET A 44 -2.68 19.53 6.65
N GLY A 45 -3.86 19.98 7.08
CA GLY A 45 -4.72 20.90 6.34
C GLY A 45 -5.68 20.23 5.35
N ALA A 46 -5.83 18.91 5.38
CA ALA A 46 -6.80 18.22 4.55
C ALA A 46 -8.25 18.46 5.03
N GLN A 47 -9.17 18.55 4.07
CA GLN A 47 -10.62 18.54 4.31
C GLN A 47 -11.10 17.10 4.44
N THR A 48 -11.19 16.61 5.66
CA THR A 48 -11.50 15.21 5.97
C THR A 48 -13.02 14.95 5.94
N LEU A 49 -13.41 13.95 5.15
CA LEU A 49 -14.78 13.48 4.97
C LEU A 49 -14.89 12.09 5.61
N LEU A 50 -15.75 11.94 6.62
CA LEU A 50 -15.96 10.68 7.34
C LEU A 50 -17.43 10.27 7.29
N THR A 51 -17.70 9.00 7.57
CA THR A 51 -19.06 8.46 7.63
C THR A 51 -19.57 8.30 9.07
N ASP A 52 -18.67 8.20 10.05
CA ASP A 52 -19.03 8.10 11.46
C ASP A 52 -19.52 9.45 12.03
N PRO A 53 -20.76 9.53 12.56
CA PRO A 53 -21.27 10.74 13.21
C PRO A 53 -20.43 11.23 14.39
N ALA A 54 -19.72 10.35 15.11
CA ALA A 54 -18.87 10.77 16.24
C ALA A 54 -17.71 11.67 15.78
N ALA A 55 -17.26 11.54 14.53
CA ALA A 55 -16.19 12.35 13.95
C ALA A 55 -16.57 13.84 13.83
N ALA A 56 -17.86 14.18 13.81
CA ALA A 56 -18.32 15.57 13.79
C ALA A 56 -17.85 16.35 15.03
N LEU A 57 -17.77 15.69 16.19
CA LEU A 57 -17.29 16.29 17.44
C LEU A 57 -15.80 16.66 17.39
N GLN A 58 -15.04 15.99 16.53
CA GLN A 58 -13.62 16.27 16.26
C GLN A 58 -13.46 17.28 15.11
N GLY A 59 -14.57 17.84 14.64
CA GLY A 59 -14.65 18.87 13.60
C GLY A 59 -14.60 18.33 12.17
N HIS A 60 -14.59 17.02 11.97
CA HIS A 60 -14.60 16.42 10.64
C HIS A 60 -15.96 16.64 9.96
N ARG A 61 -15.96 16.67 8.62
CA ARG A 61 -17.22 16.74 7.88
C ARG A 61 -17.76 15.34 7.74
N VAL A 62 -18.98 15.12 8.24
CA VAL A 62 -19.65 13.82 8.13
C VAL A 62 -20.61 13.83 6.95
N LEU A 63 -20.50 12.84 6.08
CA LEU A 63 -21.33 12.65 4.88
C LEU A 63 -21.70 11.17 4.74
N ALA A 64 -22.68 10.86 3.89
CA ALA A 64 -22.88 9.49 3.44
C ALA A 64 -21.64 9.00 2.67
N GLU A 65 -21.37 7.69 2.73
CA GLU A 65 -20.19 7.07 2.12
C GLU A 65 -20.06 7.42 0.63
N ASP A 66 -21.12 7.20 -0.15
CA ASP A 66 -21.15 7.50 -1.58
C ASP A 66 -20.88 8.97 -1.88
N GLU A 67 -21.42 9.88 -1.05
CA GLU A 67 -21.21 11.32 -1.21
C GLU A 67 -19.77 11.71 -0.86
N ALA A 68 -19.21 11.15 0.22
CA ALA A 68 -17.82 11.39 0.60
C ALA A 68 -16.86 10.94 -0.50
N VAL A 69 -17.07 9.74 -1.05
CA VAL A 69 -16.28 9.17 -2.15
C VAL A 69 -16.41 10.03 -3.41
N ALA A 70 -17.62 10.46 -3.78
CA ALA A 70 -17.85 11.29 -4.96
C ALA A 70 -17.26 12.70 -4.86
N LEU A 71 -17.01 13.20 -3.65
CA LEU A 71 -16.42 14.52 -3.42
C LEU A 71 -14.90 14.49 -3.23
N ALA A 72 -14.32 13.35 -2.87
CA ALA A 72 -12.92 13.25 -2.49
C ALA A 72 -11.93 13.31 -3.67
N ASP A 73 -10.76 13.87 -3.39
CA ASP A 73 -9.58 13.82 -4.26
C ASP A 73 -8.69 12.60 -3.90
N LEU A 74 -8.76 12.15 -2.64
CA LEU A 74 -8.10 10.97 -2.10
C LEU A 74 -9.10 10.16 -1.26
N VAL A 75 -9.24 8.87 -1.51
CA VAL A 75 -10.09 7.95 -0.74
C VAL A 75 -9.24 6.88 -0.09
N ILE A 76 -9.42 6.67 1.21
CA ILE A 76 -8.72 5.66 2.01
C ILE A 76 -9.73 4.64 2.50
N GLY A 77 -9.40 3.34 2.39
CA GLY A 77 -10.30 2.27 2.79
C GLY A 77 -11.34 1.92 1.74
N ALA A 78 -11.11 2.30 0.49
CA ALA A 78 -12.08 2.08 -0.57
C ALA A 78 -12.12 0.62 -1.04
N THR A 79 -13.22 0.26 -1.70
CA THR A 79 -13.47 -1.05 -2.31
C THR A 79 -13.76 -0.89 -3.81
N GLU A 80 -13.83 -2.00 -4.56
CA GLU A 80 -14.19 -1.97 -5.99
C GLU A 80 -15.50 -1.22 -6.29
N ALA A 81 -16.48 -1.36 -5.40
CA ALA A 81 -17.79 -0.75 -5.54
C ALA A 81 -17.74 0.79 -5.60
N HIS A 82 -16.66 1.39 -5.09
CA HIS A 82 -16.48 2.83 -5.07
C HIS A 82 -15.94 3.42 -6.38
N LEU A 83 -15.35 2.61 -7.25
CA LEU A 83 -14.73 3.10 -8.48
C LEU A 83 -15.65 3.96 -9.36
N PRO A 84 -16.92 3.59 -9.60
CA PRO A 84 -17.80 4.39 -10.45
C PRO A 84 -18.09 5.79 -9.89
N LEU A 85 -18.00 5.96 -8.57
CA LEU A 85 -18.28 7.21 -7.85
C LEU A 85 -17.09 8.16 -7.84
N LEU A 86 -15.88 7.64 -8.04
CA LEU A 86 -14.65 8.45 -7.97
C LEU A 86 -14.61 9.53 -9.05
N ARG A 87 -14.08 10.68 -8.64
CA ARG A 87 -13.73 11.77 -9.55
C ARG A 87 -12.62 11.35 -10.50
N ASP A 88 -12.57 12.03 -11.64
CA ASP A 88 -11.41 11.96 -12.51
C ASP A 88 -10.15 12.43 -11.78
N GLY A 89 -9.06 11.70 -11.96
CA GLY A 89 -7.78 11.91 -11.29
C GLY A 89 -7.76 11.57 -9.81
N ALA A 90 -8.83 10.97 -9.25
CA ALA A 90 -8.88 10.61 -7.84
C ALA A 90 -7.86 9.51 -7.51
N ILE A 91 -7.31 9.62 -6.30
CA ILE A 91 -6.38 8.65 -5.75
C ILE A 91 -7.15 7.75 -4.77
N LEU A 92 -6.97 6.44 -4.91
CA LEU A 92 -7.62 5.43 -4.09
C LEU A 92 -6.57 4.58 -3.37
N ILE A 93 -6.79 4.37 -2.08
CA ILE A 93 -6.06 3.42 -1.26
C ILE A 93 -7.07 2.36 -0.85
N PRO A 94 -6.89 1.11 -1.30
CA PRO A 94 -7.84 0.05 -1.01
C PRO A 94 -7.84 -0.23 0.49
N ALA A 95 -8.98 -0.68 0.99
CA ALA A 95 -9.05 -1.26 2.33
C ALA A 95 -8.01 -2.39 2.44
N ALA A 96 -7.33 -2.46 3.58
CA ALA A 96 -6.52 -3.63 3.88
C ALA A 96 -7.44 -4.86 3.80
N PRO A 97 -7.05 -5.95 3.13
CA PRO A 97 -7.85 -7.16 3.12
C PRO A 97 -8.09 -7.59 4.57
N PRO A 98 -9.31 -8.05 4.92
CA PRO A 98 -9.57 -8.53 6.27
C PRO A 98 -8.55 -9.62 6.58
N ALA A 99 -7.88 -9.49 7.74
CA ALA A 99 -6.95 -10.50 8.23
C ALA A 99 -7.70 -11.83 8.37
N GLY A 100 -7.61 -12.69 7.35
CA GLY A 100 -8.43 -13.90 7.26
C GLY A 100 -8.59 -14.50 5.87
N ALA A 101 -8.28 -13.79 4.78
CA ALA A 101 -8.31 -14.37 3.43
C ALA A 101 -6.95 -14.97 3.00
N SER A 102 -6.26 -15.67 3.90
CA SER A 102 -5.28 -16.70 3.52
C SER A 102 -6.00 -18.04 3.62
N GLY A 103 -6.81 -18.35 2.62
CA GLY A 103 -7.62 -19.56 2.55
C GLY A 103 -7.51 -20.21 1.18
N THR A 104 -6.28 -20.34 0.66
CA THR A 104 -6.01 -21.38 -0.33
C THR A 104 -6.17 -22.70 0.41
N GLY A 105 -7.33 -23.34 0.24
CA GLY A 105 -7.57 -24.68 0.75
C GLY A 105 -6.53 -25.62 0.16
N GLU A 106 -5.51 -25.94 0.93
CA GLU A 106 -4.77 -27.18 0.74
C GLU A 106 -5.69 -28.32 1.19
N PRO A 107 -5.93 -29.35 0.35
CA PRO A 107 -6.61 -30.55 0.80
C PRO A 107 -5.73 -31.24 1.85
N SER A 108 -6.28 -31.38 3.06
CA SER A 108 -5.70 -32.14 4.15
C SER A 108 -5.38 -33.58 3.73
N GLU A 109 -4.09 -33.90 3.58
CA GLU A 109 -3.64 -35.29 3.61
C GLU A 109 -3.43 -35.74 5.06
N PRO A 110 -3.94 -36.92 5.45
CA PRO A 110 -3.84 -37.41 6.82
C PRO A 110 -2.49 -38.09 7.06
N GLY A 111 -1.72 -37.53 7.99
CA GLY A 111 -0.98 -38.26 9.02
C GLY A 111 0.25 -39.06 8.60
N THR A 112 1.40 -38.70 9.17
CA THR A 112 2.25 -39.65 9.89
C THR A 112 3.09 -38.92 10.93
N SER A 113 2.76 -39.16 12.19
CA SER A 113 3.59 -38.88 13.36
C SER A 113 4.76 -39.86 13.41
N SER A 114 5.99 -39.39 13.67
CA SER A 114 7.07 -40.19 14.32
C SER A 114 8.32 -39.34 14.61
N GLY A 115 8.86 -39.48 15.84
CA GLY A 115 10.27 -39.25 16.20
C GLY A 115 10.57 -37.87 16.80
N THR A 116 10.44 -37.64 18.11
CA THR A 116 11.38 -38.05 19.19
C THR A 116 12.77 -37.45 19.03
N GLY A 117 13.07 -36.47 19.90
CA GLY A 117 14.26 -35.64 19.84
C GLY A 117 15.52 -36.20 20.51
N GLU A 118 16.61 -35.48 20.21
CA GLU A 118 17.88 -35.29 20.92
C GLU A 118 18.78 -36.52 21.18
N PRO A 119 20.13 -36.39 21.14
CA PRO A 119 20.86 -35.33 21.86
C PRO A 119 22.15 -34.75 21.23
N SER A 120 22.53 -33.59 21.80
CA SER A 120 23.87 -33.14 22.20
C SER A 120 25.11 -33.58 21.40
N GLY A 121 25.79 -32.59 20.81
CA GLY A 121 27.14 -32.72 20.25
C GLY A 121 28.01 -31.49 20.55
N THR A 122 28.88 -31.66 21.53
CA THR A 122 29.98 -30.78 21.97
C THR A 122 30.99 -30.48 20.86
N GLY A 123 31.51 -29.24 20.79
CA GLY A 123 32.72 -28.97 20.02
C GLY A 123 33.04 -27.49 19.75
N GLU A 124 33.72 -26.83 20.68
CA GLU A 124 34.73 -25.79 20.36
C GLU A 124 36.03 -26.49 19.92
N PRO A 125 36.94 -25.92 19.08
CA PRO A 125 37.68 -24.71 19.46
C PRO A 125 38.19 -23.76 18.33
N ARG A 126 38.54 -22.54 18.77
CA ARG A 126 39.54 -21.56 18.29
C ARG A 126 40.37 -21.82 17.01
N ARG A 127 40.52 -20.76 16.19
CA ARG A 127 41.77 -20.07 15.74
C ARG A 127 41.37 -18.84 14.89
N ALA A 128 41.76 -17.61 15.21
CA ALA A 128 43.08 -16.94 15.07
C ALA A 128 43.37 -16.43 13.64
N ASP A 129 43.58 -15.10 13.58
CA ASP A 129 44.40 -14.30 12.67
C ASP A 129 44.08 -14.19 11.17
N GLY A 130 44.13 -12.94 10.68
CA GLY A 130 44.35 -12.64 9.26
C GLY A 130 43.75 -11.31 8.80
N GLY A 131 44.51 -10.23 8.92
CA GLY A 131 44.20 -8.91 8.34
C GLY A 131 44.18 -8.89 6.79
N PRO A 132 43.92 -7.71 6.19
CA PRO A 132 43.46 -7.56 4.82
C PRO A 132 44.60 -7.48 3.80
N PRO A 133 44.29 -7.66 2.51
CA PRO A 133 44.95 -6.83 1.51
C PRO A 133 43.98 -6.10 0.57
N ALA A 134 44.38 -4.87 0.27
CA ALA A 134 43.78 -3.95 -0.67
C ALA A 134 43.73 -4.53 -2.10
N GLY A 135 42.60 -4.33 -2.79
CA GLY A 135 42.46 -4.54 -4.23
C GLY A 135 42.62 -3.21 -5.01
N PRO A 136 43.22 -3.23 -6.20
CA PRO A 136 43.53 -2.02 -6.97
C PRO A 136 42.39 -1.54 -7.87
N SER A 137 42.49 -0.25 -8.17
CA SER A 137 41.81 0.56 -9.17
C SER A 137 41.38 -0.17 -10.45
N GLY A 138 40.10 0.00 -10.82
CA GLY A 138 39.56 -0.32 -12.13
C GLY A 138 38.83 0.88 -12.73
N THR A 139 39.51 1.57 -13.64
CA THR A 139 38.95 2.48 -14.64
C THR A 139 38.16 1.67 -15.68
N GLY A 140 36.92 2.08 -15.98
CA GLY A 140 36.14 1.50 -17.06
C GLY A 140 34.91 2.33 -17.34
N GLY A 141 34.99 3.19 -18.36
CA GLY A 141 33.83 3.90 -18.89
C GLY A 141 32.88 2.95 -19.62
N GLY A 142 31.59 3.24 -19.51
CA GLY A 142 30.54 2.55 -20.25
C GLY A 142 29.23 3.27 -20.02
N ALA A 143 28.83 4.12 -20.97
CA ALA A 143 27.50 4.68 -21.02
C ALA A 143 26.49 3.57 -21.30
N PRO A 144 25.40 3.42 -20.52
CA PRO A 144 24.30 2.57 -20.94
C PRO A 144 23.37 3.37 -21.87
N ALA A 145 23.13 2.76 -23.03
CA ALA A 145 22.12 3.10 -24.00
C ALA A 145 20.71 3.13 -23.37
N GLY A 146 19.85 3.97 -23.93
CA GLY A 146 18.48 4.18 -23.47
C GLY A 146 17.62 2.92 -23.47
N PRO A 147 16.52 2.90 -22.70
CA PRO A 147 15.63 1.77 -22.66
C PRO A 147 14.75 1.73 -23.92
N SER A 148 15.04 0.77 -24.80
CA SER A 148 14.09 0.25 -25.78
C SER A 148 12.93 -0.42 -25.02
N GLY A 149 11.77 0.23 -25.05
CA GLY A 149 10.53 -0.33 -24.54
C GLY A 149 10.05 -1.50 -25.41
N THR A 150 9.80 -2.64 -24.78
CA THR A 150 8.94 -3.69 -25.33
C THR A 150 8.45 -4.59 -24.20
N GLY A 151 7.13 -4.71 -24.07
CA GLY A 151 6.49 -5.84 -23.39
C GLY A 151 6.23 -5.67 -21.89
N GLY A 152 5.41 -4.71 -21.50
CA GLY A 152 4.73 -4.75 -20.21
C GLY A 152 3.69 -5.86 -20.21
N GLY A 153 4.09 -7.07 -19.82
CA GLY A 153 3.18 -8.16 -19.51
C GLY A 153 2.21 -7.71 -18.43
N ALA A 154 0.95 -8.14 -18.55
CA ALA A 154 -0.06 -7.99 -17.51
C ALA A 154 0.41 -8.75 -16.25
N SER A 155 1.23 -8.10 -15.44
CA SER A 155 1.60 -8.59 -14.13
C SER A 155 0.42 -8.30 -13.22
N GLY A 156 -0.43 -9.32 -13.08
CA GLY A 156 -1.57 -9.31 -12.18
C GLY A 156 -1.12 -9.01 -10.77
N THR A 157 -1.27 -7.76 -10.35
CA THR A 157 -1.33 -7.43 -8.92
C THR A 157 -2.67 -7.94 -8.43
N GLY A 158 -2.64 -9.06 -7.69
CA GLY A 158 -3.77 -9.63 -6.95
C GLY A 158 -4.22 -8.72 -5.81
N GLY A 159 -4.53 -7.47 -6.12
CA GLY A 159 -5.23 -6.53 -5.27
C GLY A 159 -6.70 -6.47 -5.65
N VAL A 160 -7.43 -5.64 -4.92
CA VAL A 160 -8.86 -5.34 -5.03
C VAL A 160 -9.27 -4.81 -6.42
N LEU A 161 -8.54 -5.04 -7.52
CA LEU A 161 -8.89 -4.63 -8.88
C LEU A 161 -8.33 -5.58 -9.97
N ALA A 162 -8.10 -6.85 -9.62
CA ALA A 162 -7.45 -7.83 -10.50
C ALA A 162 -8.15 -8.06 -11.86
N GLY A 163 -9.40 -7.60 -12.03
CA GLY A 163 -10.16 -7.74 -13.27
C GLY A 163 -10.18 -6.53 -14.22
N LEU A 164 -9.64 -5.37 -13.83
CA LEU A 164 -9.64 -4.18 -14.69
C LEU A 164 -8.31 -4.00 -15.43
N PRO A 165 -8.32 -3.56 -16.70
CA PRO A 165 -7.09 -3.27 -17.45
C PRO A 165 -6.42 -2.02 -16.86
N GLY A 166 -5.59 -2.21 -15.84
CA GLY A 166 -4.77 -1.19 -15.22
C GLY A 166 -3.44 -1.02 -15.95
N VAL A 167 -2.95 0.21 -16.01
CA VAL A 167 -1.60 0.55 -16.49
C VAL A 167 -0.76 0.89 -15.26
N ARG A 168 0.33 0.17 -15.04
CA ARG A 168 1.29 0.54 -13.99
C ARG A 168 1.93 1.87 -14.36
N VAL A 169 1.74 2.89 -13.51
CA VAL A 169 2.29 4.24 -13.72
C VAL A 169 3.69 4.34 -13.11
N ARG A 170 3.86 3.76 -11.92
CA ARG A 170 5.12 3.67 -11.17
C ARG A 170 5.01 2.56 -10.12
N ASP A 171 6.11 2.28 -9.43
CA ASP A 171 6.08 1.34 -8.31
C ASP A 171 5.07 1.78 -7.24
N GLY A 172 4.18 0.85 -6.87
CA GLY A 172 3.09 1.09 -5.93
C GLY A 172 1.91 1.91 -6.46
N ILE A 173 1.88 2.32 -7.75
CA ILE A 173 0.72 3.02 -8.33
C ILE A 173 0.27 2.41 -9.66
N THR A 174 -1.00 2.02 -9.70
CA THR A 174 -1.69 1.53 -10.90
C THR A 174 -2.79 2.49 -11.31
N GLY A 175 -2.76 2.96 -12.56
CA GLY A 175 -3.81 3.78 -13.14
C GLY A 175 -4.87 2.92 -13.81
N TYR A 176 -6.14 3.23 -13.59
CA TYR A 176 -7.28 2.56 -14.21
C TYR A 176 -8.10 3.56 -15.01
N ARG A 177 -8.42 3.21 -16.25
CA ARG A 177 -9.31 4.01 -17.09
C ARG A 177 -10.74 3.49 -16.94
N LEU A 178 -11.60 4.29 -16.33
CA LEU A 178 -13.01 3.93 -16.06
C LEU A 178 -13.96 4.34 -17.19
N GLY A 179 -13.48 5.14 -18.14
CA GLY A 179 -14.26 5.62 -19.28
C GLY A 179 -13.49 6.64 -20.12
N PRO A 180 -14.12 7.25 -21.14
CA PRO A 180 -13.49 8.28 -21.95
C PRO A 180 -13.15 9.49 -21.06
N GLY A 181 -11.85 9.76 -20.91
CA GLY A 181 -11.35 10.89 -20.11
C GLY A 181 -11.56 10.75 -18.60
N ARG A 182 -11.81 9.54 -18.09
CA ARG A 182 -11.84 9.26 -16.65
C ARG A 182 -10.76 8.26 -16.26
N GLU A 183 -9.83 8.72 -15.46
CA GLU A 183 -8.74 7.93 -14.91
C GLU A 183 -8.71 8.03 -13.39
N VAL A 184 -8.37 6.93 -12.73
CA VAL A 184 -8.19 6.87 -11.27
C VAL A 184 -6.89 6.15 -10.96
N PHE A 185 -6.29 6.48 -9.82
CA PHE A 185 -4.99 5.94 -9.42
C PHE A 185 -5.14 5.14 -8.14
N VAL A 186 -4.75 3.86 -8.17
CA VAL A 186 -4.73 3.01 -6.99
C VAL A 186 -3.33 2.89 -6.45
N LEU A 187 -3.18 3.16 -5.15
CA LEU A 187 -1.94 2.98 -4.41
C LEU A 187 -1.96 1.62 -3.75
N ASP A 188 -0.95 0.81 -4.07
CA ASP A 188 -0.67 -0.41 -3.34
C ASP A 188 0.23 -0.10 -2.14
N MET A 189 -0.32 -0.29 -0.95
CA MET A 189 0.38 0.01 0.31
C MET A 189 1.31 -1.14 0.76
N ALA A 190 1.34 -2.26 0.05
CA ALA A 190 2.23 -3.39 0.32
C ALA A 190 3.67 -3.20 -0.19
N CYS A 191 3.99 -2.04 -0.77
CA CYS A 191 5.29 -1.72 -1.40
C CYS A 191 6.33 -1.05 -0.48
#